data_AF-U1YJA1-F1
#
_entry.id   AF-U1YJA1-F1
#
_cell.length_a   1.000
_cell.length_b   1.000
_cell.length_c   1.000
_cell.angle_alpha   90.00
_cell.angle_beta   90.00
_cell.angle_gamma   90.00
#
_symmetry.space_group_name_H-M   'P 1'
#
loop_
_entity.id
_entity.type
_entity.pdbx_description
1 polymer ?
#
loop_
_entity_poly.entity_id
_entity_poly.type
_entity_poly.pdbx_seq_one_letter_code
_entity_poly.pdbx_strand_id
1 'polypeptide(L)' 'MSEDKGLHVKYIVTKVDTGEIVNNCFVLRPDKDPAALAALKAYAYMTTNPELAADIFCWIASIEKEVTHE' A
#
# COMPACT_ATOMS: atom_id res chain seq x y z
N MET A 1 18.34 -7.94 29.48
CA MET A 1 18.09 -8.40 28.10
C MET A 1 17.25 -7.31 27.45
N SER A 2 17.89 -6.38 26.76
CA SER A 2 17.20 -5.28 26.08
C SER A 2 16.33 -5.90 24.99
N GLU A 3 15.01 -5.72 25.06
CA GLU A 3 14.12 -6.09 23.97
C GLU A 3 14.49 -5.21 22.77
N ASP A 4 15.20 -5.80 21.81
CA ASP A 4 15.52 -5.19 20.52
C ASP A 4 14.21 -4.88 19.80
N LYS A 5 13.71 -3.65 20.00
CA LYS A 5 12.56 -3.10 19.28
C LYS A 5 13.00 -2.75 17.84
N GLY A 6 13.35 -3.78 17.07
CA GLY A 6 13.71 -3.67 15.65
C GLY A 6 12.48 -3.67 14.74
N LEU A 7 12.68 -3.28 13.48
CA LEU A 7 11.66 -3.48 12.44
C LEU A 7 11.54 -4.98 12.15
N HIS A 8 10.50 -5.63 12.69
CA HIS A 8 10.15 -6.99 12.30
C HIS A 8 9.34 -6.97 10.99
N VAL A 9 9.65 -7.92 10.10
CA VAL A 9 8.88 -8.13 8.88
C VAL A 9 7.44 -8.51 9.26
N LYS A 10 6.51 -7.57 9.09
CA LYS A 10 5.09 -7.76 9.42
C LYS A 10 4.34 -8.55 8.34
N TYR A 11 4.84 -8.52 7.11
CA TYR A 11 4.23 -9.15 5.94
C TYR A 11 5.26 -9.97 5.17
N ILE A 12 4.93 -11.21 4.87
CA ILE A 12 5.65 -12.03 3.88
C ILE A 12 4.96 -11.82 2.54
N VAL A 13 5.67 -11.24 1.58
CA VAL A 13 5.18 -11.05 0.22
C VAL A 13 5.73 -12.20 -0.62
N THR A 14 4.87 -12.92 -1.33
CA THR A 14 5.28 -14.01 -2.23
C THR A 14 4.83 -13.71 -3.65
N LYS A 15 5.65 -14.11 -4.63
CA LYS A 15 5.23 -14.14 -6.03
C LYS A 15 4.18 -15.24 -6.19
N VAL A 16 3.06 -14.90 -6.84
CA VAL A 16 1.94 -15.85 -7.03
C VAL A 16 2.37 -17.04 -7.89
N ASP A 17 3.16 -16.81 -8.94
CA ASP A 17 3.54 -17.86 -9.90
C ASP A 17 4.63 -18.80 -9.38
N THR A 18 5.61 -18.28 -8.63
CA THR A 18 6.80 -19.04 -8.23
C THR A 18 6.84 -19.38 -6.74
N GLY A 19 5.99 -18.76 -5.91
CA GLY A 19 6.02 -18.89 -4.45
C GLY A 19 7.23 -18.25 -3.77
N GLU A 20 8.12 -17.59 -4.53
CA GLU A 20 9.32 -16.97 -3.99
C GLU A 20 8.99 -15.79 -3.07
N ILE A 21 9.66 -15.72 -1.92
CA ILE A 21 9.54 -14.60 -0.99
C ILE A 21 10.24 -13.39 -1.58
N VAL A 22 9.49 -12.30 -1.72
CA VAL A 22 10.01 -11.01 -2.15
C VAL A 22 10.38 -10.21 -0.92
N ASN A 23 11.69 -10.03 -0.73
CA ASN A 23 12.24 -9.16 0.31
C ASN A 23 12.34 -7.71 -0.20
N ASN A 24 12.50 -6.76 0.72
CA ASN A 24 12.68 -5.34 0.40
C ASN A 24 11.51 -4.67 -0.33
N CYS A 25 10.28 -5.07 0.00
CA CYS A 25 9.04 -4.48 -0.50
C CYS A 25 8.30 -3.76 0.63
N PHE A 26 7.62 -2.66 0.30
CA PHE A 26 6.71 -2.00 1.23
C PHE A 26 5.27 -2.36 0.88
N VAL A 27 4.55 -2.86 1.88
CA VAL A 27 3.10 -3.08 1.78
C VAL A 27 2.39 -1.79 2.22
N LEU A 28 1.84 -1.07 1.25
CA LEU A 28 1.09 0.15 1.50
C LEU A 28 -0.27 -0.18 2.12
N ARG A 29 -0.64 0.56 3.17
CA ARG A 29 -1.95 0.48 3.82
C ARG A 29 -2.64 1.84 3.82
N PRO A 30 -3.23 2.23 2.68
CA PRO A 30 -3.87 3.54 2.56
C PRO A 30 -5.06 3.76 3.50
N ASP A 31 -5.63 2.69 4.06
CA ASP A 31 -6.66 2.71 5.10
C ASP A 31 -6.16 3.21 6.47
N LYS A 32 -4.87 3.02 6.76
CA LYS A 32 -4.28 3.25 8.09
C LYS A 32 -3.05 4.14 8.09
N ASP A 33 -2.49 4.42 6.91
CA ASP A 33 -1.28 5.20 6.74
C ASP A 33 -1.49 6.32 5.71
N PRO A 34 -1.54 7.60 6.17
CA PRO A 34 -1.63 8.74 5.28
C PRO A 34 -0.47 8.86 4.29
N ALA A 35 0.73 8.36 4.62
CA ALA A 35 1.87 8.38 3.71
C ALA A 35 1.67 7.40 2.54
N ALA A 36 1.14 6.20 2.81
CA ALA A 36 0.70 5.26 1.79
C ALA A 36 -0.36 5.87 0.85
N LEU A 37 -1.33 6.60 1.41
CA LEU A 37 -2.36 7.29 0.62
C LEU A 37 -1.74 8.34 -0.31
N ALA A 38 -0.84 9.17 0.22
CA ALA A 38 -0.14 10.19 -0.55
C ALA A 38 0.74 9.59 -1.66
N ALA A 39 1.43 8.48 -1.38
CA ALA A 39 2.23 7.77 -2.36
C ALA A 39 1.38 7.23 -3.53
N LEU A 40 0.22 6.64 -3.23
CA LEU A 40 -0.72 6.17 -4.26
C LEU A 40 -1.28 7.32 -5.11
N LYS A 41 -1.66 8.44 -4.49
CA LYS A 41 -2.10 9.64 -5.21
C LYS A 41 -1.00 10.12 -6.17
N ALA A 42 0.24 10.26 -5.68
CA ALA A 42 1.37 10.68 -6.51
C ALA A 42 1.65 9.72 -7.67
N TYR A 43 1.56 8.41 -7.44
CA TYR A 43 1.70 7.41 -8.50
C TYR A 43 0.62 7.55 -9.56
N ALA A 44 -0.65 7.67 -9.17
CA ALA A 44 -1.78 7.82 -10.08
C ALA A 44 -1.67 9.10 -10.93
N TYR A 45 -1.09 10.19 -10.39
CA TYR A 45 -0.81 11.40 -11.16
C TYR A 45 0.32 11.25 -12.19
N MET A 46 1.32 10.42 -11.89
CA MET A 46 2.53 10.29 -12.71
C MET A 46 2.46 9.18 -13.76
N THR A 47 1.59 8.18 -13.55
CA THR A 47 1.50 7.05 -14.47
C THR A 47 0.93 7.46 -15.82
N THR A 48 1.47 6.86 -16.89
CA THR A 48 0.96 7.07 -18.26
C THR A 48 -0.20 6.12 -18.59
N ASN A 49 -0.55 5.19 -17.70
CA ASN A 49 -1.67 4.28 -17.87
C ASN A 49 -2.94 4.90 -17.26
N PRO A 50 -3.88 5.40 -18.08
CA PRO A 50 -5.08 6.09 -17.59
C PRO A 50 -6.05 5.17 -16.85
N GLU A 51 -6.15 3.90 -17.25
CA GLU A 51 -7.01 2.91 -16.59
C GLU A 51 -6.51 2.66 -15.17
N LEU A 52 -5.21 2.42 -15.01
CA LEU A 52 -4.59 2.23 -13.71
C LEU A 52 -4.72 3.47 -12.81
N ALA A 53 -4.53 4.68 -13.38
CA ALA A 53 -4.73 5.91 -12.62
C ALA A 53 -6.16 6.03 -12.09
N ALA A 54 -7.16 5.77 -12.94
CA ALA A 54 -8.56 5.82 -12.57
C ALA A 54 -8.91 4.79 -11.48
N ASP A 55 -8.41 3.55 -11.62
CA ASP A 55 -8.61 2.50 -10.62
C ASP A 55 -8.03 2.88 -9.26
N ILE A 56 -6.81 3.45 -9.23
CA ILE A 56 -6.18 3.91 -7.98
C ILE A 56 -7.01 5.02 -7.33
N PHE A 57 -7.48 6.01 -8.10
CA PHE A 57 -8.32 7.08 -7.54
C PHE A 57 -9.67 6.57 -7.06
N CYS A 58 -10.29 5.61 -7.77
CA CYS A 58 -11.55 4.99 -7.37
C CYS A 58 -11.39 4.22 -6.05
N TRP A 59 -10.28 3.48 -5.91
CA TRP A 59 -9.94 2.76 -4.69
C TRP A 59 -9.72 3.72 -3.52
N ILE A 60 -8.93 4.78 -3.71
CA ILE A 60 -8.70 5.83 -2.72
C ILE A 60 -10.02 6.46 -2.24
N ALA A 61 -10.90 6.81 -3.18
CA ALA A 61 -12.20 7.40 -2.84
C ALA A 61 -13.09 6.45 -2.04
N SER A 62 -12.96 5.14 -2.27
CA SER A 62 -13.68 4.12 -1.50
C SER A 62 -13.19 4.07 -0.05
N ILE A 63 -11.86 4.12 0.16
CA ILE A 63 -11.25 4.15 1.49
C ILE A 63 -11.66 5.42 2.26
N GLU A 64 -11.61 6.59 1.62
CA GLU A 64 -11.99 7.86 2.26
C GLU A 64 -13.47 7.88 2.68
N LYS A 65 -14.35 7.21 1.92
CA LYS A 65 -15.77 7.03 2.30
C LYS A 65 -15.94 6.14 3.54
N GLU A 66 -15.18 5.06 3.65
CA GLU A 66 -15.25 4.13 4.78
C GLU A 66 -14.76 4.78 6.08
N VAL A 67 -13.71 5.61 6.03
CA VAL A 67 -13.20 6.36 7.21
C VAL A 67 -14.20 7.40 7.74
N THR A 68 -15.11 7.88 6.90
CA THR A 68 -16.10 8.92 7.28
C THR A 68 -17.34 8.34 8.00
N HIS A 69 -17.46 7.02 8.11
CA HIS A 69 -18.62 6.34 8.71
C HIS A 69 -18.33 5.68 10.09
N GLU A 70 -17.22 6.04 10.75
CA GLU A 70 -16.90 5.64 12.14
C GLU A 70 -17.04 6.80 13.14
#